data_AF-A0AB39MFU1-F1
#
_entry.id   AF-A0AB39MFU1-F1
#
_cell.length_a   1.000
_cell.length_b   1.000
_cell.length_c   1.000
_cell.angle_alpha   90.00
_cell.angle_beta   90.00
_cell.angle_gamma   90.00
#
_symmetry.space_group_name_H-M   'P 1'
#
loop_
_entity.id
_entity.type
_entity.pdbx_description
1 polymer ?
#
loop_
_entity_poly.entity_id
_entity_poly.type
_entity_poly.pdbx_seq_one_letter_code
_entity_poly.pdbx_strand_id
1 'polypeptide(L)' 'MLEVLVARPTTSGATTINTAAVVHGAISEKELADVRTSHPGRHITVDGDVLVLWPGQQLE' A
#
# COMPACT_ATOMS: atom_id res chain seq x y z
N MET A 1 -16.54 -24.65 -9.43
CA MET A 1 -15.62 -24.10 -8.43
C MET A 1 -15.52 -22.62 -8.72
N LEU A 2 -16.21 -21.79 -7.94
CA LEU A 2 -16.24 -20.34 -8.15
C LEU A 2 -14.93 -19.81 -7.56
N GLU A 3 -13.98 -19.42 -8.41
CA GLU A 3 -12.79 -18.69 -7.95
C GLU A 3 -13.30 -17.38 -7.36
N VAL A 4 -13.22 -17.25 -6.04
CA VAL A 4 -13.36 -15.95 -5.38
C VAL A 4 -12.16 -15.15 -5.83
N LEU A 5 -12.33 -14.38 -6.91
CA LEU A 5 -11.40 -13.35 -7.30
C LEU A 5 -11.44 -12.32 -6.18
N VAL A 6 -10.58 -12.49 -5.17
CA VAL A 6 -10.40 -11.51 -4.10
C VAL A 6 -10.03 -10.23 -4.81
N ALA A 7 -10.94 -9.25 -4.82
CA ALA A 7 -10.70 -7.96 -5.42
C ALA A 7 -9.42 -7.40 -4.80
N ARG A 8 -8.34 -7.39 -5.58
CA ARG A 8 -7.08 -6.79 -5.13
C ARG A 8 -7.35 -5.30 -4.96
N PRO A 9 -6.89 -4.67 -3.86
CA PRO A 9 -6.95 -3.23 -3.75
C PRO A 9 -6.29 -2.60 -4.98
N THR A 10 -7.06 -1.84 -5.77
CA THR A 10 -6.56 -1.13 -6.93
C THR A 10 -6.56 0.37 -6.63
N THR A 11 -5.41 1.02 -6.74
CA THR A 11 -5.37 2.49 -6.73
C THR A 11 -5.78 2.97 -8.13
N SER A 12 -6.95 3.60 -8.25
CA SER A 12 -7.43 4.17 -9.51
C SER A 12 -7.35 5.70 -9.45
N GLY A 13 -6.72 6.31 -10.45
CA GLY A 13 -6.63 7.77 -10.60
C GLY A 13 -5.26 8.37 -10.25
N ALA A 14 -4.76 9.26 -11.12
CA ALA A 14 -3.48 9.95 -10.95
C ALA A 14 -3.44 10.87 -9.71
N THR A 15 -4.58 11.49 -9.36
CA THR A 15 -4.72 12.31 -8.15
C THR A 15 -4.56 11.46 -6.89
N THR A 16 -5.11 10.25 -6.91
CA THR A 16 -4.97 9.27 -5.84
C THR A 16 -3.49 8.90 -5.70
N ILE A 17 -2.82 8.53 -6.80
CA ILE A 17 -1.37 8.24 -6.83
C ILE A 17 -0.52 9.39 -6.26
N ASN A 18 -0.88 10.65 -6.52
CA ASN A 18 -0.17 11.83 -5.97
C ASN A 18 -0.16 11.92 -4.44
N THR A 19 -0.99 11.15 -3.75
CA THR A 19 -1.05 11.11 -2.28
C THR A 19 -0.35 9.88 -1.68
N ALA A 20 0.32 9.07 -2.51
CA ALA A 20 1.15 7.97 -2.02
C ALA A 20 2.35 8.53 -1.23
N ALA A 21 2.66 7.91 -0.10
CA ALA A 21 3.87 8.23 0.66
C ALA A 21 4.96 7.24 0.28
N VAL A 22 6.14 7.75 -0.06
CA VAL A 22 7.30 6.94 -0.45
C VAL A 22 8.39 7.11 0.61
N VAL A 23 8.88 5.99 1.12
CA VAL A 23 9.98 5.92 2.09
C VAL A 23 11.15 5.21 1.41
N HIS A 24 12.32 5.85 1.43
CA HIS A 24 13.57 5.30 0.90
C HIS A 24 14.49 4.85 2.04
N GLY A 25 15.27 3.80 1.80
CA GLY A 25 16.30 3.29 2.69
C GLY A 25 16.08 1.84 3.08
N ALA A 26 17.03 1.27 3.83
CA ALA A 26 16.92 -0.10 4.31
C ALA A 26 15.73 -0.21 5.28
N ILE A 27 14.62 -0.77 4.81
CA ILE A 27 13.42 -1.02 5.61
C ILE A 27 13.57 -2.39 6.27
N SER A 28 13.63 -2.42 7.59
CA SER A 28 13.59 -3.65 8.37
C SER A 28 12.18 -4.28 8.38
N GLU A 29 12.10 -5.58 8.67
CA GLU A 29 10.80 -6.27 8.82
C GLU A 29 9.95 -5.66 9.94
N LYS A 30 10.60 -5.16 11.00
CA LYS A 30 9.94 -4.47 12.10
C LYS A 30 9.29 -3.17 11.63
N GLU A 31 10.03 -2.33 10.89
CA GLU A 31 9.49 -1.08 10.34
C GLU A 31 8.33 -1.35 9.37
N LEU A 32 8.45 -2.37 8.52
CA LEU A 32 7.36 -2.79 7.64
C LEU A 32 6.12 -3.24 8.42
N ALA A 33 6.29 -4.00 9.51
CA ALA A 33 5.19 -4.40 10.38
C ALA A 33 4.55 -3.21 11.11
N ASP A 34 5.37 -2.27 11.59
CA ASP A 34 4.93 -1.05 12.25
C ASP A 34 4.13 -0.16 11.26
N VAL A 35 4.58 -0.06 10.00
CA VAL A 35 3.85 0.66 8.92
C VAL A 35 2.51 -0.01 8.62
N ARG A 36 2.47 -1.35 8.49
CA ARG A 36 1.21 -2.11 8.26
C ARG A 36 0.21 -1.93 9.40
N THR A 37 0.70 -1.93 10.63
CA THR A 37 -0.14 -1.77 11.83
C THR A 37 -0.68 -0.35 11.93
N SER A 38 0.15 0.65 11.60
CA SER A 38 -0.22 2.07 11.68
C SER A 38 -1.17 2.52 10.56
N HIS A 39 -1.21 1.78 9.45
CA HIS A 39 -1.97 2.14 8.26
C HIS A 39 -2.92 1.00 7.82
N PRO A 40 -3.87 0.59 8.66
CA PRO A 40 -4.78 -0.50 8.33
C PRO A 40 -5.60 -0.18 7.08
N GLY A 41 -5.76 -1.17 6.18
CA GLY A 41 -6.54 -1.01 4.95
C GLY A 41 -5.84 -0.26 3.82
N ARG A 42 -4.61 0.23 4.04
CA ARG A 42 -3.78 0.84 2.99
C ARG A 42 -2.99 -0.24 2.26
N HIS A 43 -2.87 -0.10 0.94
CA HIS A 43 -2.02 -1.00 0.16
C HIS A 43 -0.56 -0.57 0.32
N ILE A 44 0.35 -1.54 0.49
CA ILE A 44 1.78 -1.28 0.68
C ILE A 44 2.54 -2.13 -0.33
N THR A 45 3.39 -1.48 -1.13
CA THR A 45 4.35 -2.16 -2.01
C THR A 45 5.77 -1.91 -1.52
N VAL A 46 6.61 -2.94 -1.63
CA VAL A 46 8.03 -2.87 -1.27
C VAL A 46 8.84 -3.31 -2.49
N ASP A 47 9.82 -2.50 -2.88
CA ASP A 47 10.76 -2.78 -3.95
C ASP A 47 12.17 -2.39 -3.51
N GLY A 48 12.99 -3.39 -3.13
CA GLY A 48 14.31 -3.16 -2.57
C GLY A 48 14.27 -2.28 -1.31
N ASP A 49 14.88 -1.11 -1.40
CA ASP A 49 14.95 -0.08 -0.36
C ASP A 49 13.84 0.98 -0.49
N VAL A 50 12.78 0.69 -1.25
CA VAL A 50 11.64 1.58 -1.44
C VAL A 50 10.38 0.94 -0.86
N LEU A 51 9.74 1.65 0.07
CA LEU A 51 8.39 1.35 0.54
C LEU A 51 7.44 2.41 0.03
N VAL A 52 6.35 1.98 -0.61
CA VAL A 52 5.26 2.87 -1.05
C VAL A 52 4.01 2.52 -0.27
N LEU A 53 3.51 3.49 0.48
CA LEU A 53 2.21 3.46 1.12
C LEU A 53 1.20 4.12 0.20
N TRP A 54 0.39 3.29 -0.46
CA TRP A 54 -0.64 3.76 -1.36
C TRP A 54 -1.80 4.41 -0.62
N PRO A 55 -2.54 5.31 -1.28
CA PRO A 55 -3.79 5.85 -0.79
C PRO A 55 -4.78 4.74 -0.42
N GLY A 56 -5.65 5.01 0.55
CA GLY A 56 -6.81 4.16 0.79
C GLY A 56 -7.77 4.26 -0.39
N GLN A 57 -8.65 3.27 -0.54
CA GLN A 57 -9.82 3.42 -1.42
C GLN A 57 -10.58 4.67 -0.97
N GLN A 58 -10.63 5.69 -1.83
CA GLN A 58 -11.63 6.74 -1.68
C GLN A 58 -12.96 6.07 -2.03
N LEU A 59 -13.76 5.77 -1.01
CA LEU A 59 -15.16 5.38 -1.20
C LEU A 59 -15.85 6.62 -1.78
N GLU A 60 -16.02 6.66 -3.10
CA GLU A 60 -16.98 7.56 -3.74
C GLU A 60 -18.42 7.15 -3.40
#